data_AF-A0A7V6UBA1-F1
#
_entry.id   AF-A0A7V6UBA1-F1
#
_cell.length_a   1.000
_cell.length_b   1.000
_cell.length_c   1.000
_cell.angle_alpha   90.00
_cell.angle_beta   90.00
_cell.angle_gamma   90.00
#
_symmetry.space_group_name_H-M   'P 1'
#
loop_
_entity.id
_entity.type
_entity.pdbx_description
1 polymer ?
#
loop_
_entity_poly.entity_id
_entity_poly.type
_entity_poly.pdbx_seq_one_letter_code
_entity_poly.pdbx_strand_id
1 'polypeptide(L)' 'MNYYERIQNSIDYIEENLKSELSLETIASKAYMSIANYYRLFYAFTGHSVKDYIRRRRLNCACLDLLAKNVK' A
#
# COMPACT_ATOMS: atom_id res chain seq x y z
N MET A 1 10.57 -2.17 16.99
CA MET A 1 9.61 -1.80 15.95
C MET A 1 8.78 -0.59 16.37
N ASN A 2 9.19 0.61 15.98
CA ASN A 2 8.42 1.83 16.18
C ASN A 2 7.24 1.93 15.17
N TYR A 3 6.39 2.95 15.27
CA TYR A 3 5.24 3.10 14.37
C TYR A 3 5.64 3.28 12.90
N TYR A 4 6.74 3.97 12.63
CA TYR A 4 7.27 4.14 11.29
C TYR A 4 7.63 2.80 10.65
N GLU A 5 8.43 1.98 11.34
CA GLU A 5 8.84 0.65 10.87
C GLU A 5 7.62 -0.26 10.63
N ARG A 6 6.60 -0.18 11.49
CA ARG A 6 5.37 -0.97 11.34
C ARG A 6 4.55 -0.55 10.12
N ILE A 7 4.44 0.74 9.85
CA ILE A 7 3.77 1.23 8.63
C ILE A 7 4.60 0.88 7.40
N GLN A 8 5.92 1.03 7.44
CA GLN A 8 6.80 0.65 6.33
C GLN A 8 6.62 -0.83 5.96
N ASN A 9 6.62 -1.74 6.94
CA ASN A 9 6.35 -3.16 6.71
C ASN A 9 5.03 -3.43 5.98
N SER A 10 3.98 -2.68 6.31
CA SER A 10 2.70 -2.81 5.62
C SER A 10 2.73 -2.27 4.19
N ILE A 11 3.51 -1.20 3.95
CA ILE A 11 3.73 -0.64 2.61
C ILE A 11 4.51 -1.64 1.76
N ASP A 12 5.58 -2.24 2.28
CA ASP A 12 6.37 -3.24 1.56
C ASP A 12 5.50 -4.42 1.14
N TYR A 13 4.67 -4.92 2.08
CA TYR A 13 3.70 -5.96 1.76
C TYR A 13 2.69 -5.54 0.68
N ILE A 14 2.19 -4.31 0.71
CA ILE A 14 1.29 -3.79 -0.33
C ILE A 14 2.01 -3.78 -1.69
N GLU A 15 3.22 -3.23 -1.76
CA GLU A 15 3.99 -3.07 -3.00
C GLU A 15 4.31 -4.42 -3.64
N GLU A 16 4.71 -5.41 -2.85
CA GLU A 16 4.98 -6.79 -3.30
C GLU A 16 3.73 -7.48 -3.85
N ASN A 17 2.53 -7.07 -3.41
CA ASN A 17 1.26 -7.73 -3.70
C ASN A 17 0.28 -6.85 -4.51
N LEU A 18 0.76 -5.79 -5.17
CA LEU A 18 -0.11 -4.83 -5.90
C LEU A 18 -1.01 -5.49 -6.96
N LYS A 19 -0.57 -6.59 -7.56
CA LYS A 19 -1.31 -7.30 -8.63
C LYS A 19 -2.31 -8.35 -8.10
N SER A 20 -2.28 -8.62 -6.79
CA SER A 20 -3.11 -9.63 -6.13
C SER A 20 -4.29 -8.99 -5.40
N GLU A 21 -5.25 -9.79 -4.96
CA GLU A 21 -6.27 -9.32 -4.04
C GLU A 21 -5.64 -9.00 -2.67
N LEU A 22 -5.99 -7.83 -2.12
CA LEU A 22 -5.42 -7.31 -0.88
C LEU A 22 -6.55 -7.13 0.14
N SER A 23 -6.47 -7.87 1.25
CA SER A 23 -7.35 -7.69 2.41
C SER A 23 -6.79 -6.63 3.36
N LEU A 24 -7.65 -5.75 3.86
CA LEU A 24 -7.25 -4.74 4.84
C LEU A 24 -6.90 -5.35 6.19
N GLU A 25 -7.55 -6.45 6.55
CA GLU A 25 -7.26 -7.25 7.73
C GLU A 25 -5.82 -7.76 7.66
N THR A 26 -5.40 -8.30 6.50
CA THR A 26 -4.04 -8.77 6.29
C THR A 26 -3.04 -7.64 6.29
N ILE A 27 -3.32 -6.52 5.62
CA ILE A 27 -2.41 -5.36 5.61
C ILE A 27 -2.22 -4.80 7.02
N ALA A 28 -3.29 -4.62 7.78
CA ALA A 28 -3.23 -4.10 9.14
C ALA A 28 -2.45 -5.06 10.07
N SER A 29 -2.57 -6.38 9.86
CA SER A 29 -1.81 -7.37 10.63
C SER A 29 -0.30 -7.32 10.36
N LYS A 30 0.14 -6.95 9.14
CA LYS A 30 1.56 -6.69 8.83
C LYS A 30 2.12 -5.49 9.61
N ALA A 31 1.27 -4.52 9.95
CA ALA A 31 1.61 -3.42 10.85
C ALA A 31 1.39 -3.77 12.34
N TYR A 32 0.95 -4.98 12.69
CA TYR A 32 0.55 -5.40 14.04
C TYR A 32 -0.58 -4.52 14.65
N MET A 33 -1.50 -4.03 13.82
CA MET A 33 -2.54 -3.09 14.23
C MET A 33 -3.96 -3.61 13.95
N SER A 34 -4.93 -3.11 14.70
CA SER A 34 -6.32 -3.16 14.28
C SER A 34 -6.54 -2.27 13.05
N ILE A 35 -7.55 -2.59 12.23
CA ILE A 35 -7.88 -1.82 11.02
C ILE A 35 -8.10 -0.34 11.33
N ALA A 36 -8.84 -0.03 12.39
CA ALA A 36 -9.13 1.36 12.77
C ALA A 36 -7.87 2.15 13.14
N ASN A 37 -6.95 1.55 13.89
CA ASN A 37 -5.70 2.20 14.23
C ASN A 37 -4.78 2.35 13.01
N TYR A 38 -4.74 1.30 12.19
CA TYR A 38 -3.97 1.28 10.95
C TYR A 38 -4.42 2.39 10.00
N TYR A 39 -5.72 2.58 9.78
CA TYR A 39 -6.22 3.67 8.94
C TYR A 39 -5.74 5.05 9.38
N ARG A 40 -5.81 5.33 10.69
CA ARG A 40 -5.38 6.62 11.24
C ARG A 40 -3.88 6.84 11.09
N LEU A 41 -3.07 5.84 11.47
CA LEU A 41 -1.62 5.94 11.40
C LEU A 41 -1.13 5.95 9.94
N PHE A 42 -1.63 5.08 9.08
CA PHE A 42 -1.26 5.08 7.66
C PHE A 42 -1.54 6.44 7.02
N TYR A 43 -2.71 7.05 7.29
CA TYR A 43 -3.02 8.39 6.80
C TYR A 43 -2.08 9.45 7.38
N ALA A 44 -1.81 9.41 8.70
CA ALA A 44 -0.91 10.35 9.34
C ALA A 44 0.53 10.29 8.78
N PHE A 45 1.01 9.10 8.39
CA PHE A 45 2.34 8.90 7.84
C PHE A 45 2.45 9.17 6.33
N THR A 46 1.40 8.90 5.55
CA THR A 46 1.46 8.92 4.08
C THR A 46 0.67 10.05 3.44
N GLY A 47 -0.21 10.72 4.18
CA GLY A 47 -1.16 11.71 3.67
C GLY A 47 -2.30 11.11 2.83
N HIS A 48 -2.40 9.78 2.75
CA HIS A 48 -3.38 9.08 1.90
C HIS A 48 -4.07 7.98 2.70
N SER A 49 -5.34 7.68 2.36
CA SER A 49 -5.93 6.43 2.85
C SER A 49 -5.19 5.24 2.22
N VAL A 50 -5.11 4.11 2.91
CA VAL A 50 -4.48 2.90 2.34
C VAL A 50 -5.15 2.46 1.04
N LYS A 51 -6.47 2.64 0.90
CA LYS A 51 -7.20 2.31 -0.32
C LYS A 51 -6.78 3.22 -1.48
N ASP A 52 -6.65 4.53 -1.23
CA ASP A 52 -6.21 5.49 -2.25
C ASP A 52 -4.76 5.25 -2.65
N TYR A 53 -3.90 4.94 -1.69
CA TYR A 53 -2.52 4.55 -1.93
C TYR A 53 -2.45 3.36 -2.90
N ILE A 54 -3.12 2.25 -2.57
CA ILE A 54 -3.15 1.03 -3.42
C ILE A 54 -3.67 1.36 -4.82
N ARG A 55 -4.77 2.11 -4.93
CA ARG A 55 -5.35 2.49 -6.22
C ARG A 55 -4.37 3.30 -7.07
N ARG A 56 -3.72 4.31 -6.50
CA ARG A 56 -2.74 5.16 -7.18
C ARG A 56 -1.53 4.36 -7.64
N ARG A 57 -1.04 3.45 -6.81
CA ARG A 57 0.08 2.56 -7.15
C ARG A 57 -0.26 1.65 -8.31
N ARG A 58 -1.43 1.00 -8.30
CA ARG A 58 -1.90 0.17 -9.43
C ARG A 58 -2.02 0.96 -10.73
N LEU A 59 -2.59 2.16 -10.68
CA LEU A 59 -2.70 3.04 -11.85
C LEU A 59 -1.34 3.46 -12.40
N ASN A 60 -0.41 3.80 -11.51
CA ASN A 60 0.96 4.15 -11.88
C ASN A 60 1.68 2.97 -12.56
N CYS A 61 1.59 1.76 -11.99
CA CYS A 61 2.13 0.55 -12.61
C CYS A 61 1.53 0.29 -14.00
N ALA A 62 0.21 0.41 -14.14
CA ALA A 62 -0.44 0.22 -15.44
C ALA A 62 0.01 1.26 -16.49
N CYS A 63 0.20 2.52 -16.08
CA CYS A 63 0.74 3.57 -16.95
C CYS A 63 2.17 3.24 -17.39
N LEU A 64 3.03 2.81 -16.47
CA LEU A 64 4.40 2.38 -16.78
C LEU A 64 4.44 1.18 -17.72
N ASP A 65 3.56 0.19 -17.51
CA ASP A 65 3.44 -0.98 -18.39
C ASP A 65 3.04 -0.57 -19.82
N LEU A 66 2.15 0.41 -19.98
CA LEU A 66 1.77 0.95 -21.30
C LEU A 66 2.92 1.71 -21.96
N LEU A 67 3.63 2.55 -21.22
CA LEU A 67 4.78 3.28 -21.76
C LEU A 67 5.90 2.33 -22.19
N ALA A 68 6.21 1.31 -21.39
CA ALA A 68 7.21 0.30 -21.73
C ALA A 68 6.84 -0.51 -22.99
N LYS A 69 5.54 -0.73 -23.25
CA LYS A 69 5.06 -1.43 -24.45
C LYS A 69 5.09 -0.55 -25.71
N ASN A 70 4.89 0.76 -25.58
CA ASN A 70 4.91 1.71 -26.70
C ASN A 70 6.32 2.21 -27.08
N VAL A 71 7.35 1.85 -26.32
CA VAL A 71 8.77 2.17 -26.60
C VAL A 71 9.46 1.00 -27.35
N LYS A 72 8.69 0.13 -28.00
CA LYS A 72 9.21 -0.92 -28.90
C LYS A 72 8.81 -0.65 -30.35
#